data_AF-A0A2G9Y9I0-F1
#
_entry.id   AF-A0A2G9Y9I0-F1
#
_cell.length_a   1.000
_cell.length_b   1.000
_cell.length_c   1.000
_cell.angle_alpha   90.00
_cell.angle_beta   90.00
_cell.angle_gamma   90.00
#
_symmetry.space_group_name_H-M   'P 1'
#
loop_
_entity.id
_entity.type
_entity.pdbx_description
1 polymer ?
#
loop_
_entity_poly.entity_id
_entity_poly.type
_entity_poly.pdbx_seq_one_letter_code
_entity_poly.pdbx_strand_id
1 'polypeptide(L)'
;MNKLKRRCLIIGLSILFAGPGYLKPLYAEQTFSIDFNNVSLSNFIQTMSRILNQNFALAPGVAGNVTIYSAKPIPVKEAESVF
;
A
#
# COMPACT_ATOMS: atom_id res chain seq x y z
N MET A 1 0.19 47.51 37.67
CA MET A 1 1.07 47.13 36.54
C MET A 1 1.33 45.63 36.65
N ASN A 2 0.61 44.84 35.84
CA ASN A 2 0.10 43.53 36.29
C ASN A 2 0.99 42.35 35.86
N LYS A 3 1.25 41.42 36.79
CA LYS A 3 1.97 40.13 36.58
C LYS A 3 1.32 39.24 35.50
N LEU A 4 0.15 39.59 35.00
CA LEU A 4 -0.61 38.89 33.97
C LEU A 4 0.03 38.99 32.57
N LYS A 5 0.74 40.09 32.26
CA LYS A 5 1.39 40.26 30.94
C LYS A 5 2.64 39.39 30.74
N ARG A 6 3.28 38.91 31.83
CA ARG A 6 4.52 38.11 31.73
C ARG A 6 4.30 36.63 31.48
N ARG A 7 3.09 36.09 31.75
CA ARG A 7 2.78 34.67 31.54
C ARG A 7 2.33 34.34 30.11
N CYS A 8 1.82 35.33 29.37
CA CYS A 8 1.39 35.13 27.97
C CYS A 8 2.59 35.06 27.00
N LEU A 9 3.71 35.73 27.32
CA LEU A 9 4.88 35.78 26.45
C LEU A 9 5.61 34.42 26.34
N ILE A 10 5.54 33.57 27.36
CA ILE A 10 6.23 32.27 27.37
C ILE A 10 5.39 31.19 26.67
N ILE A 11 4.07 31.33 26.61
CA ILE A 11 3.20 30.35 25.93
C ILE A 11 3.15 30.58 24.41
N GLY A 12 3.42 31.82 23.95
CA GLY A 12 3.47 32.15 22.52
C GLY A 12 4.70 31.66 21.76
N LEU A 13 5.78 31.24 22.45
CA LEU A 13 7.04 30.86 21.79
C LEU A 13 7.19 29.34 21.58
N SER A 14 6.38 28.52 22.25
CA SER A 14 6.50 27.04 22.17
C SER A 14 5.82 26.43 20.93
N ILE A 15 4.97 27.17 20.22
CA ILE A 15 4.22 26.66 19.05
C ILE A 15 4.99 26.88 17.73
N LEU A 16 6.05 27.70 17.73
CA LEU A 16 6.82 28.02 16.51
C LEU A 16 7.93 27.00 16.17
N PHE A 17 8.17 25.98 17.00
CA PHE A 17 9.17 24.94 16.74
C PHE A 17 8.58 23.55 16.39
N ALA A 18 7.26 23.43 16.33
CA ALA A 18 6.59 22.26 15.78
C ALA A 18 6.18 22.58 14.34
N GLY A 19 7.16 22.60 13.42
CA GLY A 19 6.88 22.78 12.00
C GLY A 19 5.86 21.74 11.49
N PRO A 20 5.12 22.05 10.41
CA PRO A 20 4.07 21.18 9.85
C PRO A 20 4.61 19.89 9.17
N GLY A 21 5.75 19.36 9.62
CA GLY A 21 6.55 18.34 8.91
C GLY A 21 6.52 16.93 9.49
N TYR A 22 5.75 16.64 10.54
CA TYR A 22 5.85 15.35 11.26
C TYR A 22 4.65 14.40 11.11
N LEU A 23 3.78 14.61 10.13
CA LEU A 23 2.76 13.63 9.79
C LEU A 23 3.13 12.97 8.46
N LYS A 24 4.12 12.07 8.47
CA LYS A 24 4.14 11.01 7.45
C LYS A 24 2.89 10.17 7.71
N PRO A 25 1.91 10.10 6.78
CA PRO A 25 0.79 9.22 6.99
C PRO A 25 1.35 7.80 7.08
N LEU A 26 1.08 7.13 8.19
CA LEU A 26 1.49 5.76 8.44
C LEU A 26 0.56 4.85 7.64
N TYR A 27 0.60 4.98 6.31
CA TYR A 27 -0.10 4.07 5.41
C TYR A 27 0.58 2.71 5.55
N ALA A 28 -0.14 1.76 6.15
CA ALA A 28 0.25 0.38 6.10
C ALA A 28 0.35 -0.02 4.62
N GLU A 29 1.53 -0.45 4.20
CA GLU A 29 1.76 -0.92 2.84
C GLU A 29 0.89 -2.15 2.61
N GLN A 30 -0.03 -2.06 1.65
CA GLN A 30 -0.89 -3.19 1.30
C GLN A 30 -0.02 -4.29 0.69
N THR A 31 -0.15 -5.50 1.21
CA THR A 31 0.59 -6.68 0.76
C THR A 31 -0.38 -7.81 0.46
N PHE A 32 0.06 -8.76 -0.35
CA PHE A 32 -0.68 -9.98 -0.66
C PHE A 32 0.26 -11.18 -0.67
N SER A 33 -0.29 -12.37 -0.42
CA SER A 33 0.46 -13.63 -0.50
C SER A 33 -0.15 -14.49 -1.59
N ILE A 34 0.69 -15.22 -2.30
CA ILE A 34 0.29 -16.13 -3.37
C ILE A 34 0.59 -17.56 -2.94
N ASP A 35 -0.42 -18.42 -3.04
CA ASP A 35 -0.30 -19.87 -2.91
C ASP A 35 -1.25 -20.54 -3.91
N PHE A 36 -0.85 -20.52 -5.17
CA PHE A 36 -1.54 -21.22 -6.25
C PHE A 36 -0.89 -22.57 -6.49
N ASN A 37 -1.68 -23.62 -6.36
CA ASN A 37 -1.26 -24.98 -6.69
C ASN A 37 -2.15 -25.53 -7.81
N ASN A 38 -1.58 -25.69 -9.01
CA ASN A 38 -2.25 -26.23 -10.19
C ASN A 38 -3.58 -25.52 -10.51
N VAL A 39 -3.58 -24.19 -10.44
CA VAL A 39 -4.77 -23.34 -10.67
C VAL A 39 -4.87 -22.97 -12.15
N SER A 40 -6.09 -22.85 -12.68
CA SER A 40 -6.27 -22.42 -14.07
C SER A 40 -5.70 -21.02 -14.30
N LEU A 41 -5.06 -20.83 -15.46
CA LEU A 41 -4.46 -19.56 -15.85
C LEU A 41 -5.50 -18.42 -15.83
N SER A 42 -6.75 -18.70 -16.21
CA SER A 42 -7.87 -17.76 -16.12
C SER A 42 -8.13 -17.27 -14.70
N ASN A 43 -8.10 -18.16 -13.70
CA ASN A 43 -8.33 -17.83 -12.31
C ASN A 43 -7.15 -17.03 -11.72
N PHE A 44 -5.93 -17.37 -12.13
CA PHE A 44 -4.74 -16.57 -11.80
C PHE A 44 -4.88 -15.14 -12.32
N ILE A 45 -5.15 -14.97 -13.63
CA ILE A 45 -5.26 -13.64 -14.25
C ILE A 45 -6.41 -12.85 -13.63
N GLN A 46 -7.55 -13.48 -13.33
CA GLN A 46 -8.66 -12.82 -12.65
C GLN A 46 -8.32 -12.38 -11.21
N THR A 47 -7.46 -13.14 -10.52
CA THR A 47 -6.96 -12.71 -9.20
C THR A 47 -6.06 -11.49 -9.34
N MET A 48 -5.12 -11.52 -10.29
CA MET A 48 -4.20 -10.41 -10.56
C MET A 48 -4.95 -9.16 -11.04
N SER A 49 -6.03 -9.31 -11.80
CA SER A 49 -6.89 -8.19 -12.22
C SER A 49 -7.46 -7.41 -11.02
N ARG A 50 -7.81 -8.11 -9.93
CA ARG A 50 -8.31 -7.48 -8.69
C ARG A 50 -7.20 -6.82 -7.90
N ILE A 51 -6.02 -7.45 -7.83
CA ILE A 51 -4.86 -6.92 -7.10
C ILE A 51 -4.31 -5.65 -7.78
N LEU A 52 -4.19 -5.70 -9.11
CA LEU A 52 -3.68 -4.61 -9.93
C LEU A 52 -4.72 -3.53 -10.21
N ASN A 53 -6.00 -3.83 -9.92
CA ASN A 53 -7.14 -2.98 -10.31
C ASN A 53 -7.14 -2.65 -11.81
N GLN A 54 -6.87 -3.67 -12.63
CA GLN A 54 -6.76 -3.58 -14.08
C GLN A 54 -7.69 -4.61 -14.74
N ASN A 55 -8.17 -4.29 -15.94
CA ASN A 55 -8.99 -5.19 -16.74
C ASN A 55 -8.13 -5.86 -17.82
N PHE A 56 -8.15 -7.20 -17.88
CA PHE A 56 -7.41 -7.97 -18.87
C PHE A 56 -8.36 -8.64 -19.86
N ALA A 57 -8.11 -8.45 -21.16
CA ALA A 57 -8.77 -9.21 -22.22
C ALA A 57 -7.89 -10.41 -22.59
N LEU A 58 -8.47 -11.61 -22.58
CA LEU A 58 -7.75 -12.84 -22.92
C LEU A 58 -7.94 -13.17 -24.40
N ALA A 59 -6.84 -13.42 -25.11
CA ALA A 59 -6.89 -13.90 -26.48
C ALA A 59 -7.44 -15.34 -26.53
N PRO A 60 -8.10 -15.74 -27.63
CA PRO A 60 -8.47 -17.14 -27.85
C PRO A 60 -7.22 -18.03 -27.78
N GLY A 61 -7.29 -19.11 -27.00
CA GLY A 61 -6.16 -20.03 -26.80
C GLY A 61 -5.31 -19.78 -25.55
N VAL A 62 -5.55 -18.71 -24.80
CA VAL A 62 -4.95 -18.53 -23.47
C VAL A 62 -5.60 -19.50 -22.48
N ALA A 63 -4.95 -20.64 -22.28
CA ALA A 63 -5.37 -21.71 -21.38
C ALA A 63 -4.16 -22.43 -20.79
N GLY A 64 -4.36 -23.10 -19.65
CA GLY A 64 -3.32 -23.84 -18.96
C GLY A 64 -3.48 -23.75 -17.45
N ASN A 65 -2.52 -24.34 -16.74
CA ASN A 65 -2.48 -24.37 -15.28
C ASN A 65 -1.15 -23.77 -14.80
N VAL A 66 -1.19 -23.10 -13.66
CA VAL A 66 -0.02 -22.48 -13.03
C VAL A 66 0.08 -22.89 -11.56
N THR A 67 1.32 -23.02 -11.10
CA THR A 67 1.67 -23.20 -9.69
C THR A 67 2.65 -22.10 -9.33
N ILE A 68 2.26 -21.22 -8.40
CA ILE A 68 3.03 -20.05 -7.99
C ILE A 68 2.89 -19.94 -6.48
N TYR A 69 4.01 -19.76 -5.77
CA TYR A 69 4.00 -19.52 -4.33
C TYR A 69 4.94 -18.36 -4.00
N SER A 70 4.54 -17.53 -3.05
CA SER A 70 5.36 -16.44 -2.53
C SER A 70 5.95 -16.82 -1.17
N ALA A 71 7.28 -16.82 -1.05
CA ALA A 71 7.94 -17.10 0.24
C ALA A 71 7.69 -16.02 1.31
N LYS A 72 7.34 -14.80 0.88
CA LYS A 72 7.01 -13.66 1.73
C LYS A 72 5.84 -12.88 1.12
N PRO A 73 5.06 -12.13 1.90
CA PRO A 73 4.06 -11.20 1.37
C PRO A 73 4.70 -10.21 0.39
N ILE A 74 4.04 -10.01 -0.74
CA ILE A 74 4.46 -9.13 -1.83
C ILE A 74 3.72 -7.80 -1.67
N PRO A 75 4.41 -6.65 -1.67
CA PRO A 75 3.77 -5.34 -1.74
C PRO A 75 2.90 -5.20 -3.00
N VAL A 76 1.69 -4.64 -2.89
CA VAL A 76 0.80 -4.45 -4.05
C VAL A 76 1.47 -3.59 -5.13
N LYS A 77 2.33 -2.63 -4.75
CA LYS A 77 3.13 -1.82 -5.69
C LYS A 77 4.09 -2.65 -6.57
N GLU A 78 4.45 -3.86 -6.13
CA GLU A 78 5.33 -4.80 -6.84
C GLU A 78 4.54 -5.88 -7.58
N ALA A 79 3.20 -5.87 -7.49
CA ALA A 79 2.35 -6.90 -8.09
C ALA A 79 2.53 -7.04 -9.61
N GLU A 80 2.80 -5.96 -10.34
CA GLU A 80 3.07 -6.02 -11.79
C GLU A 80 4.34 -6.80 -12.12
N SER A 81 5.34 -6.81 -11.24
CA SER A 81 6.60 -7.54 -11.49
C SER A 81 6.47 -9.05 -11.35
N VAL A 82 5.39 -9.52 -10.72
CA VAL A 82 5.08 -10.94 -10.50
C VAL A 82 4.15 -11.48 -11.59
N PHE A 83 3.41 -10.59 -12.26
CA PHE A 83 2.51 -10.92 -13.36
C PHE A 83 3.29 -11.10 -14.67
#